data_AF-A0ABD2Q4V0-F1
#
_entry.id   AF-A0ABD2Q4V0-F1
#
_cell.length_a   1.000
_cell.length_b   1.000
_cell.length_c   1.000
_cell.angle_alpha   90.00
_cell.angle_beta   90.00
_cell.angle_gamma   90.00
#
_symmetry.space_group_name_H-M   'P 1'
#
loop_
_entity.id
_entity.type
_entity.pdbx_description
1 polymer ?
#
loop_
_entity_poly.entity_id
_entity_poly.type
_entity_poly.pdbx_seq_one_letter_code
_entity_poly.pdbx_strand_id
1 'polypeptide(L)'
;MAVAISNLLYQRKIIPSDSFTQKFWDGIEFMLLDEKCHHAPTLKVIAWLRSSFIAIEKQHAKQICFVLYPKGKDIDDAVEVYVFNFGYNGDEVQMNFSQESLDSFDVNNTQCWKQDIVLVLNAIKATETYLQPLPEDLMYTMKINFANELPEDFILPGFVDCDEERTIKFEKEKSNIRLGARVKTQFHAIKVVMQTEKGLCDEAAYNESRAEPEPSAEQDAGNCSLEESDSDNESRINCPCGSEVADFLMVNFFKHSIVKQNRICSDCADVMHLLILIRFS
;
A
#
# COMPACT_ATOMS: atom_id res chain seq x y z
N MET A 1 0.14 -1.74 0.46
CA MET A 1 -1.31 -1.65 0.24
C MET A 1 -2.10 -1.70 1.56
N ALA A 2 -1.97 -2.75 2.37
CA ALA A 2 -2.70 -2.89 3.64
C ALA A 2 -2.57 -1.66 4.58
N VAL A 3 -1.35 -1.14 4.74
CA VAL A 3 -1.09 0.10 5.49
C VAL A 3 -1.89 1.28 4.93
N ALA A 4 -1.83 1.52 3.62
CA ALA A 4 -2.54 2.62 2.97
C ALA A 4 -4.06 2.49 3.12
N ILE A 5 -4.64 1.31 2.86
CA ILE A 5 -6.08 1.08 3.06
C ILE A 5 -6.46 1.31 4.53
N SER A 6 -5.72 0.76 5.48
CA SER A 6 -6.01 0.95 6.90
C SER A 6 -6.03 2.43 7.30
N ASN A 7 -5.04 3.21 6.86
CA ASN A 7 -4.99 4.64 7.19
C ASN A 7 -6.07 5.43 6.46
N LEU A 8 -6.40 5.12 5.20
CA LEU A 8 -7.51 5.75 4.49
C LEU A 8 -8.85 5.48 5.19
N LEU A 9 -9.12 4.22 5.58
CA LEU A 9 -10.36 3.86 6.26
C LEU A 9 -10.49 4.51 7.64
N TYR A 10 -9.37 4.67 8.34
CA TYR A 10 -9.31 5.37 9.62
C TYR A 10 -9.55 6.89 9.45
N GLN A 11 -8.80 7.54 8.57
CA GLN A 11 -8.87 8.98 8.31
C GLN A 11 -10.25 9.41 7.79
N ARG A 12 -10.84 8.60 6.91
CA ARG A 12 -12.18 8.85 6.36
C ARG A 12 -13.32 8.35 7.27
N LYS A 13 -12.99 7.80 8.44
CA LYS A 13 -13.94 7.34 9.47
C LYS A 13 -14.95 6.31 8.93
N ILE A 14 -14.50 5.44 8.03
CA ILE A 14 -15.34 4.42 7.37
C ILE A 14 -15.54 3.20 8.28
N ILE A 15 -14.54 2.90 9.11
CA ILE A 15 -14.54 1.77 10.03
C ILE A 15 -14.36 2.31 11.47
N PRO A 16 -14.99 1.69 12.49
CA PRO A 16 -14.79 2.06 13.89
C PRO A 16 -13.32 2.08 14.32
N SER A 17 -12.93 3.07 15.12
CA SER A 17 -11.54 3.28 15.55
C SER A 17 -10.98 2.13 16.40
N ASP A 18 -11.82 1.38 17.09
CA ASP A 18 -11.46 0.19 17.88
C ASP A 18 -11.14 -1.04 17.02
N SER A 19 -11.39 -0.96 15.70
CA SER A 19 -11.02 -2.00 14.74
C SER A 19 -9.60 -1.83 14.18
N PHE A 20 -8.80 -0.96 14.80
CA PHE A 20 -7.44 -0.65 14.39
C PHE A 20 -6.45 -0.80 15.53
N THR A 21 -5.24 -1.23 15.19
CA THR A 21 -4.06 -1.15 16.06
C THR A 21 -3.14 -0.05 15.55
N GLN A 22 -2.74 0.85 16.45
CA GLN A 22 -1.73 1.86 16.20
C GLN A 22 -0.34 1.22 16.18
N LYS A 23 0.47 1.56 15.18
CA LYS A 23 1.85 1.10 15.02
C LYS A 23 2.77 2.27 14.74
N PHE A 24 4.05 2.05 14.98
CA PHE A 24 5.12 3.04 14.77
C PHE A 24 6.23 2.44 13.94
N TRP A 25 6.68 3.19 12.95
CA TRP A 25 7.82 2.82 12.14
C TRP A 25 8.52 4.06 11.59
N ASP A 26 9.84 4.14 11.79
CA ASP A 26 10.69 5.23 11.32
C ASP A 26 10.18 6.63 11.74
N GLY A 27 9.74 6.75 13.01
CA GLY A 27 9.18 7.98 13.56
C GLY A 27 7.75 8.31 13.10
N ILE A 28 7.13 7.46 12.28
CA ILE A 28 5.78 7.66 11.76
C ILE A 28 4.81 6.71 12.42
N GLU A 29 3.75 7.29 12.98
CA GLU A 29 2.58 6.58 13.43
C GLU A 29 1.64 6.27 12.27
N PHE A 30 1.11 5.05 12.23
CA PHE A 30 0.09 4.63 11.28
C PHE A 30 -0.86 3.61 11.89
N MET A 31 -2.05 3.51 11.30
CA MET A 31 -3.07 2.55 11.71
C MET A 31 -3.02 1.28 10.87
N LEU A 32 -3.29 0.14 11.49
CA LEU A 32 -3.51 -1.14 10.84
C LEU A 32 -4.84 -1.73 11.28
N LEU A 33 -5.62 -2.30 10.36
CA LEU A 33 -6.81 -3.06 10.72
C LEU A 33 -6.44 -4.21 11.65
N ASP A 34 -7.15 -4.33 12.77
CA ASP A 34 -6.91 -5.36 13.77
C ASP A 34 -7.65 -6.65 13.42
N GLU A 35 -6.90 -7.73 13.22
CA GLU A 35 -7.44 -9.06 12.92
C GLU A 35 -8.19 -9.68 14.10
N LYS A 36 -7.94 -9.19 15.32
CA LYS A 36 -8.61 -9.64 16.54
C LYS A 36 -9.88 -8.85 16.83
N CYS A 37 -10.22 -7.84 16.03
CA CYS A 37 -11.45 -7.09 16.23
C CYS A 37 -12.69 -7.97 15.99
N HIS A 38 -13.81 -7.62 16.63
CA HIS A 38 -15.08 -8.33 16.47
C HIS A 38 -15.99 -7.70 15.41
N HIS A 39 -15.52 -6.69 14.69
CA HIS A 39 -16.29 -6.00 13.67
C HIS A 39 -16.24 -6.78 12.35
N ALA A 40 -17.29 -7.56 12.07
CA ALA A 40 -17.36 -8.42 10.88
C ALA A 40 -17.07 -7.70 9.54
N PRO A 41 -17.54 -6.47 9.29
CA PRO A 41 -17.18 -5.73 8.09
C PRO A 41 -15.66 -5.47 7.98
N THR A 42 -14.97 -5.16 9.09
CA THR A 42 -13.50 -5.03 9.12
C THR A 42 -12.80 -6.33 8.75
N LEU A 43 -13.24 -7.44 9.35
CA LEU A 43 -12.66 -8.76 9.06
C LEU A 43 -12.80 -9.13 7.57
N LYS A 44 -13.88 -8.70 6.92
CA LYS A 44 -14.07 -8.85 5.47
C LYS A 44 -13.02 -8.07 4.66
N VAL A 45 -12.72 -6.83 5.05
CA VAL A 45 -11.67 -6.03 4.41
C VAL A 45 -10.29 -6.67 4.58
N ILE A 46 -9.99 -7.21 5.77
CA ILE A 46 -8.75 -7.94 6.03
C ILE A 46 -8.66 -9.19 5.14
N ALA A 47 -9.75 -9.94 4.99
CA ALA A 47 -9.81 -11.10 4.10
C ALA A 47 -9.55 -10.71 2.63
N TRP A 48 -10.16 -9.63 2.14
CA TRP A 48 -9.89 -9.13 0.78
C TRP A 48 -8.44 -8.69 0.59
N LEU A 49 -7.87 -7.95 1.55
CA LEU A 49 -6.47 -7.55 1.54
C LEU A 49 -5.55 -8.78 1.45
N ARG A 50 -5.81 -9.81 2.26
CA ARG A 50 -5.04 -11.08 2.22
C ARG A 50 -5.12 -11.77 0.87
N SER A 51 -6.34 -12.02 0.39
CA SER A 51 -6.52 -12.73 -0.88
C SER A 51 -5.95 -11.96 -2.07
N SER A 52 -6.00 -10.63 -2.04
CA SER A 52 -5.43 -9.81 -3.11
C SER A 52 -3.90 -9.93 -3.24
N PHE A 53 -3.18 -10.33 -2.17
CA PHE A 53 -1.74 -10.59 -2.27
C PHE A 53 -1.44 -11.77 -3.18
N ILE A 54 -2.33 -12.77 -3.28
CA ILE A 54 -2.18 -13.89 -4.22
C ILE A 54 -2.11 -13.36 -5.66
N ALA A 55 -3.00 -12.42 -6.01
CA ALA A 55 -3.01 -11.80 -7.33
C ALA A 55 -1.79 -10.91 -7.58
N ILE A 56 -1.30 -10.23 -6.54
CA ILE A 56 -0.11 -9.38 -6.64
C ILE A 56 1.15 -10.24 -6.83
N GLU A 57 1.32 -11.28 -6.01
CA GLU A 57 2.51 -12.14 -6.00
C GLU A 57 2.67 -12.91 -7.32
N LYS A 58 1.55 -13.37 -7.90
CA LYS A 58 1.53 -14.00 -9.23
C LYS A 58 1.57 -12.99 -10.40
N GLN A 59 1.75 -11.71 -10.10
CA GLN A 59 1.83 -10.63 -11.10
C GLN A 59 0.59 -10.50 -12.01
N HIS A 60 -0.56 -10.96 -11.54
CA HIS A 60 -1.82 -10.88 -12.29
C HIS A 60 -2.57 -9.58 -12.02
N ALA A 61 -2.44 -8.98 -10.83
CA ALA A 61 -3.19 -7.77 -10.47
C ALA A 61 -2.66 -6.54 -11.22
N LYS A 62 -3.45 -6.00 -12.16
CA LYS A 62 -3.17 -4.71 -12.80
C LYS A 62 -3.50 -3.57 -11.83
N GLN A 63 -4.69 -3.64 -11.27
CA GLN A 63 -5.24 -2.60 -10.43
C GLN A 63 -6.13 -3.22 -9.35
N ILE A 64 -6.06 -2.68 -8.13
CA ILE A 64 -6.99 -3.01 -7.06
C ILE A 64 -7.71 -1.73 -6.66
N CYS A 65 -9.03 -1.77 -6.62
CA CYS A 65 -9.89 -0.64 -6.28
C CYS A 65 -10.66 -0.97 -4.99
N PHE A 66 -10.52 -0.13 -3.97
CA PHE A 66 -11.43 -0.11 -2.84
C PHE A 66 -12.49 0.96 -3.11
N VAL A 67 -13.75 0.55 -3.26
CA VAL A 67 -14.84 1.39 -3.76
C VAL A 67 -15.82 1.68 -2.64
N LEU A 68 -16.15 2.96 -2.43
CA LEU A 68 -17.27 3.42 -1.62
C LEU A 68 -18.43 3.79 -2.54
N TYR A 69 -19.60 3.24 -2.25
CA TYR A 69 -20.81 3.45 -3.04
C TYR A 69 -22.04 3.64 -2.13
N PRO A 70 -23.07 4.38 -2.54
CA PRO A 70 -24.25 4.60 -1.71
C PRO A 70 -25.03 3.31 -1.48
N LYS A 71 -25.55 3.12 -0.27
CA LYS A 71 -26.40 1.97 0.06
C LYS A 71 -27.63 1.91 -0.85
N GLY A 72 -27.88 0.74 -1.43
CA GLY A 72 -29.00 0.52 -2.34
C GLY A 72 -28.75 0.97 -3.80
N LYS A 73 -27.56 1.48 -4.10
CA LYS A 73 -27.08 1.70 -5.47
C LYS A 73 -26.26 0.52 -5.96
N ASP A 74 -25.96 0.54 -7.25
CA ASP A 74 -25.10 -0.45 -7.85
C ASP A 74 -23.67 -0.31 -7.31
N ILE A 75 -22.95 -1.43 -7.20
CA ILE A 75 -21.60 -1.49 -6.63
C ILE A 75 -20.57 -0.66 -7.41
N ASP A 76 -20.87 -0.35 -8.66
CA ASP A 76 -20.03 0.49 -9.52
C ASP A 76 -20.38 1.98 -9.45
N ASP A 77 -21.50 2.37 -8.82
CA ASP A 77 -21.90 3.75 -8.62
C ASP A 77 -21.09 4.37 -7.46
N ALA A 78 -19.83 4.71 -7.74
CA ALA A 78 -18.89 5.15 -6.73
C ALA A 78 -19.08 6.61 -6.33
N VAL A 79 -18.87 6.86 -5.04
CA VAL A 79 -18.67 8.20 -4.46
C VAL A 79 -17.18 8.48 -4.28
N GLU A 80 -16.42 7.48 -3.84
CA GLU A 80 -14.99 7.58 -3.61
C GLU A 80 -14.32 6.23 -3.87
N VAL A 81 -13.12 6.22 -4.46
CA VAL A 81 -12.38 5.02 -4.84
C VAL A 81 -10.90 5.19 -4.51
N TYR A 82 -10.31 4.21 -3.84
CA TYR A 82 -8.87 4.11 -3.64
C TYR A 82 -8.29 3.09 -4.62
N VAL A 83 -7.49 3.59 -5.56
CA VAL A 83 -6.95 2.84 -6.69
C VAL A 83 -5.46 2.57 -6.47
N PHE A 84 -5.10 1.29 -6.39
CA PHE A 84 -3.73 0.81 -6.34
C PHE A 84 -3.36 0.27 -7.71
N ASN A 85 -2.45 0.95 -8.40
CA ASN A 85 -1.95 0.50 -9.71
C ASN A 85 -0.59 -0.18 -9.53
N PHE A 86 -0.44 -1.38 -10.10
CA PHE A 86 0.74 -2.22 -9.96
C PHE A 86 1.55 -2.26 -11.24
N GLY A 87 2.87 -2.14 -11.12
CA GLY A 87 3.82 -2.49 -12.17
C GLY A 87 4.76 -3.58 -11.66
N TYR A 88 5.15 -4.49 -12.56
CA TYR A 88 5.99 -5.65 -12.27
C TYR A 88 7.28 -5.58 -13.08
N ASN A 89 8.36 -6.15 -12.53
CA ASN A 89 9.65 -6.25 -13.22
C ASN A 89 9.77 -7.60 -13.93
N GLY A 90 10.13 -7.56 -15.22
CA GLY A 90 10.30 -8.74 -16.06
C GLY A 90 9.03 -9.06 -16.86
N ASP A 91 9.20 -9.06 -18.19
CA ASP A 91 8.25 -9.45 -19.25
C ASP A 91 6.91 -8.69 -19.38
N GLU A 92 6.82 -7.99 -20.52
CA GLU A 92 5.64 -7.49 -21.27
C GLU A 92 4.52 -6.68 -20.59
N VAL A 93 4.33 -6.69 -19.27
CA VAL A 93 3.31 -5.84 -18.61
C VAL A 93 3.90 -4.46 -18.30
N GLN A 94 4.29 -3.76 -19.37
CA GLN A 94 4.36 -2.31 -19.34
C GLN A 94 2.94 -1.78 -19.31
N MET A 95 2.39 -1.57 -18.11
CA MET A 95 1.27 -0.66 -17.98
C MET A 95 1.75 0.72 -18.44
N ASN A 96 1.43 1.04 -19.70
CA ASN A 96 1.44 2.38 -20.22
C ASN A 96 0.46 3.21 -19.39
N PHE A 97 0.96 3.78 -18.30
CA PHE A 97 0.31 4.88 -17.60
C PHE A 97 0.17 5.98 -18.66
N SER A 98 -1.06 6.23 -19.10
CA SER A 98 -1.33 7.27 -20.10
C SER A 98 -0.83 8.62 -19.60
N GLN A 99 0.23 9.10 -20.27
CA GLN A 99 0.65 10.49 -20.50
C GLN A 99 0.44 11.48 -19.35
N GLU A 100 1.35 11.45 -18.39
CA GLU A 100 2.01 12.66 -17.89
C GLU A 100 3.38 12.24 -17.32
N SER A 101 4.42 12.64 -18.05
CA SER A 101 5.85 12.39 -17.87
C SER A 101 6.29 10.93 -17.72
N LEU A 102 6.79 10.41 -18.84
CA LEU A 102 7.76 9.31 -18.94
C LEU A 102 8.99 9.63 -18.07
N ASP A 103 8.98 9.18 -16.82
CA ASP A 103 10.24 8.76 -16.22
C ASP A 103 10.33 7.25 -16.44
N SER A 104 11.23 6.91 -17.36
CA SER A 104 11.72 5.56 -17.60
C SER A 104 11.86 4.79 -16.29
N PHE A 105 11.61 3.49 -16.37
CA PHE A 105 11.85 2.55 -15.30
C PHE A 105 13.37 2.48 -15.01
N ASP A 106 13.92 3.50 -14.35
CA ASP A 106 15.31 3.56 -13.95
C ASP A 106 15.47 2.78 -12.65
N VAL A 107 15.89 1.52 -12.81
CA VAL A 107 16.16 0.55 -11.74
C VAL A 107 17.30 1.04 -10.83
N ASN A 108 18.12 1.99 -11.29
CA ASN A 108 19.29 2.46 -10.56
C ASN A 108 18.99 3.61 -9.60
N ASN A 109 17.80 4.22 -9.66
CA ASN A 109 17.35 5.23 -8.71
C ASN A 109 16.34 4.63 -7.73
N THR A 110 16.80 3.71 -6.89
CA THR A 110 16.05 3.31 -5.69
C THR A 110 16.17 4.41 -4.65
N GLN A 111 15.37 5.46 -4.80
CA GLN A 111 14.94 6.21 -3.62
C GLN A 111 14.41 5.18 -2.61
N CYS A 112 14.74 5.37 -1.33
CA CYS A 112 14.44 4.35 -0.33
C CYS A 112 12.93 4.13 -0.28
N TRP A 113 12.43 2.94 -0.65
CA TRP A 113 10.99 2.61 -0.62
C TRP A 113 10.32 2.95 0.72
N LYS A 114 11.13 3.05 1.79
CA LYS A 114 10.70 3.53 3.08
C LYS A 114 10.27 5.00 3.07
N GLN A 115 11.08 5.87 2.48
CA GLN A 115 10.75 7.28 2.27
C GLN A 115 9.50 7.42 1.39
N ASP A 116 9.33 6.58 0.38
CA ASP A 116 8.09 6.60 -0.43
C ASP A 116 6.86 6.23 0.40
N ILE A 117 6.96 5.23 1.27
CA ILE A 117 5.86 4.85 2.19
C ILE A 117 5.55 6.00 3.15
N VAL A 118 6.56 6.66 3.70
CA VAL A 118 6.42 7.87 4.52
C VAL A 118 5.63 8.95 3.77
N LEU A 119 6.00 9.23 2.52
CA LEU A 119 5.32 10.23 1.69
C LEU A 119 3.86 9.85 1.40
N VAL A 120 3.58 8.56 1.14
CA VAL A 120 2.21 8.06 0.96
C VAL A 120 1.38 8.26 2.25
N LEU A 121 1.95 7.92 3.42
CA LEU A 121 1.26 8.09 4.70
C LEU A 121 0.99 9.56 5.02
N ASN A 122 1.96 10.44 4.78
CA ASN A 122 1.78 11.88 4.97
C ASN A 122 0.73 12.45 4.01
N ALA A 123 0.73 12.01 2.75
CA ALA A 123 -0.29 12.41 1.78
C ALA A 123 -1.70 11.94 2.21
N ILE A 124 -1.83 10.73 2.77
CA ILE A 124 -3.09 10.23 3.33
C ILE A 124 -3.54 11.10 4.52
N LYS A 125 -2.64 11.43 5.45
CA LYS A 125 -2.96 12.31 6.59
C LYS A 125 -3.38 13.71 6.16
N ALA A 126 -2.73 14.25 5.12
CA ALA A 126 -3.06 15.56 4.58
C ALA A 126 -4.47 15.60 3.96
N THR A 127 -5.09 14.46 3.63
CA THR A 127 -6.45 14.45 3.06
C THR A 127 -7.49 15.12 3.95
N GLU A 128 -7.29 15.15 5.27
CA GLU A 128 -8.18 15.85 6.20
C GLU A 128 -8.27 17.36 5.96
N THR A 129 -7.27 17.97 5.28
CA THR A 129 -7.25 19.42 5.05
C THR A 129 -8.02 19.85 3.80
N TYR A 130 -8.24 18.94 2.85
CA TYR A 130 -8.88 19.25 1.57
C TYR A 130 -10.05 18.33 1.20
N LEU A 131 -10.33 17.27 1.97
CA LEU A 131 -11.52 16.44 1.77
C LEU A 131 -12.65 16.82 2.72
N GLN A 132 -13.85 16.93 2.16
CA GLN A 132 -15.07 17.05 2.93
C GLN A 132 -15.45 15.71 3.57
N PRO A 133 -16.28 15.72 4.63
CA PRO A 133 -16.86 14.51 5.19
C PRO A 133 -17.57 13.66 4.11
N LEU A 134 -17.45 12.34 4.22
CA LEU A 134 -18.19 11.43 3.36
C LEU A 134 -19.70 11.56 3.62
N PRO A 135 -20.56 11.37 2.60
CA PRO A 135 -22.00 11.27 2.81
C PRO A 135 -22.33 10.08 3.73
N GLU A 136 -23.50 10.15 4.36
CA GLU A 136 -24.02 9.06 5.19
C GLU A 136 -24.42 7.84 4.32
N ASP A 137 -24.57 6.68 4.97
CA ASP A 137 -25.07 5.44 4.35
C ASP A 137 -24.26 4.96 3.13
N LEU A 138 -22.93 4.96 3.25
CA LEU A 138 -22.05 4.32 2.28
C LEU A 138 -21.83 2.83 2.61
N MET A 139 -21.71 2.05 1.54
CA MET A 139 -21.23 0.67 1.53
C MET A 139 -19.86 0.64 0.87
N TYR A 140 -19.12 -0.46 1.04
CA TYR A 140 -17.82 -0.60 0.40
C TYR A 140 -17.58 -2.00 -0.17
N THR A 141 -16.72 -2.05 -1.19
CA THR A 141 -16.25 -3.28 -1.83
C THR A 141 -14.78 -3.19 -2.26
N MET A 142 -14.18 -4.32 -2.61
CA MET A 142 -12.90 -4.38 -3.29
C MET A 142 -13.07 -5.04 -4.67
N LYS A 143 -12.51 -4.43 -5.71
CA LYS A 143 -12.44 -4.96 -7.07
C LYS A 143 -10.98 -5.17 -7.47
N ILE A 144 -10.70 -6.24 -8.19
CA ILE A 144 -9.37 -6.52 -8.76
C ILE A 144 -9.53 -6.57 -10.27
N ASN A 145 -8.76 -5.75 -10.97
CA ASN A 145 -8.62 -5.82 -12.42
C ASN A 145 -7.32 -6.54 -12.72
N PHE A 146 -7.38 -7.58 -13.54
CA PHE A 146 -6.23 -8.37 -13.93
C PHE A 146 -5.54 -7.78 -15.17
N ALA A 147 -4.23 -7.99 -15.28
CA ALA A 147 -3.44 -7.54 -16.42
C ALA A 147 -3.61 -8.47 -17.62
N ASN A 148 -3.76 -9.76 -17.34
CA ASN A 148 -3.81 -10.85 -18.31
C ASN A 148 -5.00 -11.77 -17.98
N GLU A 149 -5.35 -12.63 -18.94
CA GLU A 149 -6.26 -13.75 -18.68
C GLU A 149 -5.71 -14.65 -17.57
N LEU A 150 -6.62 -15.17 -16.73
CA LEU A 150 -6.28 -16.01 -15.60
C LEU A 150 -6.41 -17.50 -15.97
N PRO A 151 -5.60 -18.38 -15.36
CA PRO A 151 -5.84 -19.82 -15.42
C PRO A 151 -7.25 -20.18 -14.92
N GLU A 152 -7.90 -21.19 -15.52
CA GLU A 152 -9.25 -21.62 -15.15
C GLU A 152 -9.39 -22.04 -13.67
N ASP A 153 -8.31 -22.49 -13.05
CA ASP A 153 -8.25 -22.92 -11.65
C ASP A 153 -7.79 -21.82 -10.69
N PHE A 154 -7.60 -20.58 -11.18
CA PHE A 154 -7.17 -19.47 -10.35
C PHE A 154 -8.31 -18.95 -9.48
N ILE A 155 -8.31 -19.37 -8.21
CA ILE A 155 -9.32 -18.97 -7.23
C ILE A 155 -8.73 -17.92 -6.27
N LEU A 156 -9.45 -16.81 -6.10
CA LEU A 156 -9.18 -15.81 -5.06
C LEU A 156 -10.25 -15.89 -3.96
N PRO A 157 -9.91 -16.41 -2.76
CA PRO A 157 -10.89 -16.52 -1.67
C PRO A 157 -11.53 -15.17 -1.32
N GLY A 158 -12.86 -15.13 -1.20
CA GLY A 158 -13.60 -13.91 -0.87
C GLY A 158 -13.80 -12.93 -2.03
N PHE A 159 -13.34 -13.29 -3.23
CA PHE A 159 -13.68 -12.64 -4.49
C PHE A 159 -14.56 -13.58 -5.33
N VAL A 160 -15.38 -12.98 -6.19
CA VAL A 160 -16.24 -13.68 -7.13
C VAL A 160 -16.00 -13.06 -8.49
N ASP A 161 -15.93 -13.90 -9.51
CA ASP A 161 -15.77 -13.45 -10.89
C ASP A 161 -16.96 -12.61 -11.34
N CYS A 162 -16.67 -11.70 -12.25
CA CYS A 162 -17.66 -10.82 -12.83
C CYS A 162 -17.73 -11.12 -14.33
N ASP A 163 -18.81 -11.76 -14.75
CA ASP A 163 -19.01 -12.24 -16.13
C ASP A 163 -19.11 -11.09 -17.15
N GLU A 164 -19.34 -9.86 -16.69
CA GLU A 164 -19.44 -8.66 -17.52
C GLU A 164 -18.32 -7.67 -17.21
N GLU A 165 -17.83 -6.95 -18.23
CA GLU A 165 -16.86 -5.87 -18.04
C GLU A 165 -17.53 -4.69 -17.33
N ARG A 166 -17.32 -4.61 -16.01
CA ARG A 166 -17.95 -3.60 -15.15
C ARG A 166 -16.98 -2.48 -14.82
N THR A 167 -17.28 -1.29 -15.33
CA THR A 167 -16.50 -0.08 -15.08
C THR A 167 -17.06 0.72 -13.92
N ILE A 168 -16.19 1.19 -13.01
CA ILE A 168 -16.58 2.09 -11.93
C ILE A 168 -16.99 3.46 -12.51
N LYS A 169 -18.16 3.94 -12.14
CA LYS A 169 -18.79 5.17 -12.61
C LYS A 169 -19.06 6.10 -11.43
N PHE A 170 -19.10 7.40 -11.72
CA PHE A 170 -19.41 8.44 -10.74
C PHE A 170 -20.64 9.19 -11.24
N GLU A 171 -21.58 9.51 -10.33
CA GLU A 171 -22.77 10.29 -10.68
C GLU A 171 -22.41 11.74 -11.01
N LYS A 172 -21.41 12.27 -10.31
CA LYS A 172 -20.86 13.61 -10.54
C LYS A 172 -19.47 13.54 -11.16
N GLU A 173 -18.98 14.69 -11.61
CA GLU A 173 -17.59 14.82 -12.01
C GLU A 173 -16.67 14.48 -10.81
N LYS A 174 -15.52 13.85 -11.09
CA LYS A 174 -14.57 13.37 -10.08
C LYS A 174 -13.26 14.14 -10.09
N SER A 175 -12.67 14.29 -8.91
CA SER A 175 -11.29 14.73 -8.71
C SER A 175 -10.36 13.52 -8.66
N ASN A 176 -9.13 13.66 -9.18
CA ASN A 176 -8.10 12.62 -9.09
C ASN A 176 -6.94 13.12 -8.21
N ILE A 177 -6.75 12.47 -7.08
CA ILE A 177 -5.80 12.87 -6.04
C ILE A 177 -4.70 11.80 -5.98
N ARG A 178 -3.48 12.19 -6.32
CA ARG A 178 -2.32 11.30 -6.16
C ARG A 178 -1.87 11.30 -4.70
N LEU A 179 -1.85 10.13 -4.07
CA LEU A 179 -1.45 9.97 -2.67
C LEU A 179 0.04 9.61 -2.58
N GLY A 180 0.89 10.64 -2.63
CA GLY A 180 2.34 10.52 -2.44
C GLY A 180 3.13 10.01 -3.64
N ALA A 181 4.37 9.60 -3.34
CA ALA A 181 5.31 9.09 -4.32
C ALA A 181 4.92 7.68 -4.81
N ARG A 182 5.50 7.27 -5.94
CA ARG A 182 5.35 5.90 -6.44
C ARG A 182 6.31 5.02 -5.65
N VAL A 183 5.79 4.11 -4.83
CA VAL A 183 6.61 3.18 -4.05
C VAL A 183 7.22 2.16 -5.00
N LYS A 184 8.55 2.15 -5.14
CA LYS A 184 9.27 1.20 -6.00
C LYS A 184 10.10 0.22 -5.16
N THR A 185 10.08 -1.04 -5.56
CA THR A 185 10.94 -2.11 -5.03
C THR A 185 11.66 -2.79 -6.18
N GLN A 186 12.53 -3.76 -5.88
CA GLN A 186 13.23 -4.56 -6.90
C GLN A 186 12.30 -5.39 -7.79
N PHE A 187 11.05 -5.62 -7.39
CA PHE A 187 10.13 -6.52 -8.11
C PHE A 187 8.79 -5.86 -8.48
N HIS A 188 8.38 -4.84 -7.72
CA HIS A 188 7.08 -4.21 -7.81
C HIS A 188 7.17 -2.70 -7.74
N ALA A 189 6.26 -2.02 -8.42
CA ALA A 189 6.02 -0.60 -8.26
C ALA A 189 4.53 -0.34 -8.03
N ILE A 190 4.18 0.49 -7.04
CA ILE A 190 2.80 0.78 -6.65
C ILE A 190 2.55 2.28 -6.73
N LYS A 191 1.46 2.67 -7.41
CA LYS A 191 0.93 4.04 -7.42
C LYS A 191 -0.44 4.06 -6.78
N VAL A 192 -0.62 4.88 -5.75
CA VAL A 192 -1.90 5.07 -5.06
C VAL A 192 -2.57 6.35 -5.57
N VAL A 193 -3.82 6.23 -6.02
CA VAL A 193 -4.66 7.34 -6.47
C VAL A 193 -6.00 7.24 -5.76
N MET A 194 -6.47 8.34 -5.20
CA MET A 194 -7.85 8.49 -4.76
C MET A 194 -8.66 9.19 -5.85
N GLN A 195 -9.86 8.70 -6.11
CA GLN A 195 -10.85 9.35 -6.96
C GLN A 195 -12.07 9.63 -6.10
N THR A 196 -12.56 10.87 -6.07
CA THR A 196 -13.72 11.26 -5.25
C THR A 196 -14.57 12.26 -6.02
N GLU A 197 -15.87 12.34 -5.76
CA GLU A 197 -16.72 13.36 -6.38
C GLU A 197 -16.17 14.77 -6.10
N LYS A 198 -16.20 15.67 -7.09
CA LYS A 198 -15.68 17.05 -6.94
C LYS A 198 -16.27 17.82 -5.75
N GLY A 199 -17.52 17.54 -5.38
CA GLY A 199 -18.14 18.16 -4.20
C GLY A 199 -17.54 17.74 -2.86
N LEU A 200 -16.70 16.69 -2.85
CA LEU A 200 -16.03 16.15 -1.67
C LEU A 200 -14.55 16.54 -1.58
N CYS A 201 -14.02 17.27 -2.56
CA CYS A 201 -12.63 17.72 -2.59
C CYS A 201 -12.55 19.23 -2.85
N ASP A 202 -11.87 19.95 -1.98
CA ASP A 202 -11.39 21.30 -2.27
C ASP A 202 -10.12 21.18 -3.14
N GLU A 203 -10.29 21.25 -4.46
CA GLU A 203 -9.17 21.13 -5.41
C GLU A 203 -8.15 22.27 -5.26
N ALA A 204 -8.55 23.46 -4.80
CA ALA A 204 -7.62 24.55 -4.56
C ALA A 204 -6.71 24.23 -3.38
N ALA A 205 -7.30 23.83 -2.24
CA ALA A 205 -6.56 23.39 -1.07
C ALA A 205 -5.68 22.15 -1.36
N TYR A 206 -6.17 21.20 -2.18
CA TYR A 206 -5.36 20.06 -2.63
C TYR A 206 -4.14 20.52 -3.43
N ASN A 207 -4.31 21.41 -4.40
CA ASN A 207 -3.21 21.90 -5.22
C ASN A 207 -2.17 22.69 -4.39
N GLU A 208 -2.62 23.47 -3.41
CA GLU A 208 -1.73 24.14 -2.44
C GLU A 208 -0.96 23.13 -1.59
N SER A 209 -1.61 22.06 -1.12
CA SER A 209 -0.96 20.99 -0.34
C SER A 209 0.11 20.22 -1.11
N ARG A 210 0.05 20.27 -2.45
CA ARG A 210 1.01 19.62 -3.36
C ARG A 210 2.15 20.55 -3.78
N ALA A 211 1.99 21.87 -3.66
CA ALA A 211 3.04 22.81 -4.00
C ALA A 211 4.23 22.59 -3.05
N GLU A 212 5.32 22.01 -3.57
CA GLU A 212 6.56 21.96 -2.82
C GLU A 212 7.05 23.38 -2.54
N PRO A 213 7.67 23.65 -1.37
CA PRO A 213 8.36 24.92 -1.16
C PRO A 213 9.41 25.12 -2.26
N GLU A 214 9.49 26.34 -2.81
CA GLU A 214 10.50 26.64 -3.82
C GLU A 214 11.90 26.25 -3.31
N PRO A 215 12.74 25.59 -4.13
CA PRO A 215 14.04 25.16 -3.69
C PRO A 215 14.92 26.38 -3.45
N SER A 216 15.13 26.73 -2.17
CA SER A 216 16.27 27.55 -1.78
C SER A 216 17.53 26.76 -2.08
N ALA A 217 18.35 27.31 -2.99
CA ALA A 217 19.62 26.73 -3.39
C ALA A 217 20.49 26.34 -2.18
N GLU A 218 21.17 25.20 -2.36
CA GLU A 218 22.23 24.65 -1.50
C GLU A 218 21.80 24.00 -0.18
N GLN A 219 21.70 22.66 -0.19
CA GLN A 219 22.18 21.83 0.91
C GLN A 219 22.39 20.36 0.50
N ASP A 220 23.68 20.06 0.32
CA ASP A 220 24.43 18.82 0.58
C ASP A 220 23.75 17.46 0.31
N ALA A 221 24.26 16.79 -0.73
CA ALA A 221 23.98 15.39 -1.02
C ALA A 221 24.58 14.51 0.09
N GLY A 222 23.75 14.17 1.08
CA GLY A 222 24.05 13.16 2.08
C GLY A 222 24.30 11.81 1.41
N ASN A 223 25.59 11.48 1.28
CA ASN A 223 26.11 10.23 0.74
C ASN A 223 25.63 9.05 1.61
N CYS A 224 24.74 8.20 1.07
CA CYS A 224 24.49 6.87 1.63
C CYS A 224 25.60 5.92 1.16
N SER A 225 26.75 6.00 1.81
CA SER A 225 27.81 5.00 1.67
C SER A 225 27.34 3.67 2.25
N LEU A 226 27.31 2.63 1.42
CA LEU A 226 27.36 1.24 1.90
C LEU A 226 28.82 0.96 2.29
N GLU A 227 29.11 0.94 3.60
CA GLU A 227 30.38 0.40 4.09
C GLU A 227 30.27 -1.12 4.15
N GLU A 228 30.89 -1.80 3.20
CA GLU A 228 31.26 -3.21 3.33
C GLU A 228 32.51 -3.28 4.21
N SER A 229 32.34 -3.72 5.45
CA SER A 229 33.47 -4.12 6.31
C SER A 229 33.43 -5.63 6.52
N ASP A 230 34.29 -6.35 5.79
CA ASP A 230 34.69 -7.71 6.13
C ASP A 230 35.63 -7.68 7.34
N SER A 231 35.19 -8.27 8.45
CA SER A 231 36.08 -8.91 9.42
C SER A 231 35.31 -9.89 10.29
N ASP A 232 35.81 -11.12 10.31
CA ASP A 232 35.33 -12.23 11.13
C ASP A 232 35.53 -11.93 12.63
N ASN A 233 34.45 -11.90 13.41
CA ASN A 233 34.50 -12.23 14.84
C ASN A 233 33.12 -12.61 15.40
N GLU A 234 33.10 -13.55 16.34
CA GLU A 234 31.95 -14.32 16.85
C GLU A 234 30.68 -13.49 17.12
N SER A 235 29.58 -13.93 16.52
CA SER A 235 28.32 -13.20 16.38
C SER A 235 27.50 -13.12 17.67
N ARG A 236 27.61 -11.99 18.38
CA ARG A 236 26.49 -11.45 19.15
C ARG A 236 25.38 -11.02 18.18
N ILE A 237 24.23 -11.64 18.34
CA ILE A 237 23.03 -11.52 17.51
C ILE A 237 22.36 -10.17 17.78
N ASN A 238 22.26 -9.28 16.79
CA ASN A 238 21.59 -7.97 16.96
C ASN A 238 20.39 -7.81 16.02
N CYS A 239 19.20 -7.63 16.62
CA CYS A 239 18.03 -7.07 15.95
C CYS A 239 18.30 -5.61 15.53
N PRO A 240 17.77 -5.10 14.40
CA PRO A 240 17.83 -3.68 14.04
C PRO A 240 17.19 -2.74 15.07
N CYS A 241 16.35 -3.29 15.95
CA CYS A 241 15.71 -2.62 17.08
C CYS A 241 16.56 -2.58 18.37
N GLY A 242 17.73 -3.22 18.37
CA GLY A 242 18.60 -3.31 19.55
C GLY A 242 18.16 -4.30 20.63
N SER A 243 17.18 -5.19 20.36
CA SER A 243 16.74 -6.19 21.34
C SER A 243 17.72 -7.38 21.44
N GLU A 244 18.13 -7.70 22.66
CA GLU A 244 19.01 -8.83 23.02
C GLU A 244 18.24 -10.08 23.52
N VAL A 245 16.90 -10.06 23.49
CA VAL A 245 16.09 -11.15 24.08
C VAL A 245 16.07 -12.36 23.15
N ALA A 246 16.83 -13.39 23.54
CA ALA A 246 16.84 -14.70 22.88
C ALA A 246 15.65 -15.56 23.33
N ASP A 247 14.47 -15.29 22.79
CA ASP A 247 13.32 -16.19 22.93
C ASP A 247 13.34 -17.30 21.87
N PHE A 248 12.93 -18.50 22.28
CA PHE A 248 13.13 -19.80 21.63
C PHE A 248 12.43 -20.04 20.27
N LEU A 249 12.04 -18.99 19.54
CA LEU A 249 11.44 -19.08 18.20
C LEU A 249 12.22 -18.23 17.18
N MET A 250 13.52 -18.50 17.09
CA MET A 250 14.36 -17.98 16.01
C MET A 250 14.02 -18.72 14.69
N VAL A 251 13.35 -18.05 13.75
CA VAL A 251 13.09 -18.61 12.41
C VAL A 251 14.39 -18.63 11.60
N ASN A 252 14.83 -19.81 11.19
CA ASN A 252 15.97 -19.99 10.28
C ASN A 252 15.49 -19.88 8.82
N PHE A 253 16.07 -18.96 8.06
CA PHE A 253 15.87 -18.91 6.61
C PHE A 253 17.00 -19.68 5.90
N PHE A 254 16.66 -20.72 5.13
CA PHE A 254 17.59 -21.36 4.20
C PHE A 254 17.54 -20.63 2.85
N LYS A 255 18.67 -20.05 2.44
CA LYS A 255 18.90 -19.54 1.09
C LYS A 255 19.60 -20.65 0.30
N HIS A 256 19.06 -21.05 -0.85
CA HIS A 256 19.89 -21.73 -1.84
C HIS A 256 20.90 -20.69 -2.35
N SER A 257 22.16 -20.90 -1.95
CA SER A 257 23.39 -20.21 -2.34
C SER A 257 23.73 -18.89 -1.61
N ILE A 258 24.73 -19.07 -0.72
CA ILE A 258 25.77 -18.15 -0.19
C ILE A 258 25.31 -17.08 0.85
N VAL A 259 25.42 -17.52 2.12
CA VAL A 259 25.69 -16.88 3.44
C VAL A 259 25.44 -15.37 3.68
N LYS A 260 24.47 -15.07 4.56
CA LYS A 260 24.62 -14.50 5.94
C LYS A 260 23.25 -14.60 6.65
N GLN A 261 23.20 -15.19 7.84
CA GLN A 261 21.98 -15.32 8.66
C GLN A 261 21.63 -13.97 9.29
N ASN A 262 20.58 -13.31 8.82
CA ASN A 262 19.98 -12.17 9.52
C ASN A 262 18.76 -12.68 10.32
N ARG A 263 18.76 -12.48 11.64
CA ARG A 263 17.65 -12.84 12.53
C ARG A 263 17.01 -11.55 13.08
N ILE A 264 15.67 -11.48 13.10
CA ILE A 264 14.85 -10.31 13.47
C ILE A 264 13.96 -10.70 14.68
N CYS A 265 13.74 -9.80 15.65
CA CYS A 265 12.89 -10.08 16.82
C CYS A 265 11.39 -10.15 16.45
N SER A 266 10.55 -10.74 17.32
CA SER A 266 9.09 -10.87 17.14
C SER A 266 8.39 -9.56 16.81
N ASP A 267 8.76 -8.45 17.45
CA ASP A 267 8.07 -7.15 17.24
C ASP A 267 8.40 -6.51 15.88
N CYS A 268 9.65 -6.66 15.43
CA CYS A 268 10.06 -6.28 14.08
C CYS A 268 9.56 -7.28 13.03
N ALA A 269 9.39 -8.54 13.44
CA ALA A 269 8.77 -9.57 12.64
C ALA A 269 7.27 -9.29 12.46
N ASP A 270 6.55 -8.63 13.38
CA ASP A 270 5.12 -8.29 13.19
C ASP A 270 4.89 -7.13 12.21
N VAL A 271 5.75 -6.11 12.22
CA VAL A 271 5.71 -5.01 11.23
C VAL A 271 6.17 -5.51 9.86
N MET A 272 7.14 -6.42 9.83
CA MET A 272 7.55 -7.11 8.61
C MET A 272 6.57 -8.23 8.23
N HIS A 273 5.81 -8.87 9.12
CA HIS A 273 4.82 -9.90 8.78
C HIS A 273 3.64 -9.24 8.07
N LEU A 274 3.28 -7.99 8.36
CA LEU A 274 2.33 -7.27 7.51
C LEU A 274 2.89 -6.82 6.15
N LEU A 275 4.22 -6.88 5.97
CA LEU A 275 4.91 -6.64 4.69
C LEU A 275 5.43 -7.95 4.02
N ILE A 276 5.48 -9.08 4.72
CA ILE A 276 6.08 -10.40 4.39
C ILE A 276 5.09 -11.55 4.62
N LEU A 277 3.85 -11.32 5.04
CA LEU A 277 2.73 -12.26 4.75
C LEU A 277 2.45 -12.31 3.23
N ILE A 278 3.24 -11.56 2.44
CA ILE A 278 3.78 -11.94 1.13
C ILE A 278 5.05 -12.78 1.34
N ARG A 279 4.91 -14.04 1.77
CA ARG A 279 5.83 -15.15 1.50
C ARG A 279 5.39 -16.42 2.24
N PHE A 280 4.84 -17.32 1.44
CA PHE A 280 4.71 -18.77 1.67
C PHE A 280 3.65 -19.24 2.68
N SER A 281 2.48 -19.57 2.13
CA SER A 281 2.06 -20.97 2.11
C SER A 281 2.08 -21.46 0.67
#